data_AF-A0A923EGR8-F1
#
_entry.id   AF-A0A923EGR8-F1
#
_cell.length_a   1.000
_cell.length_b   1.000
_cell.length_c   1.000
_cell.angle_alpha   90.00
_cell.angle_beta   90.00
_cell.angle_gamma   90.00
#
_symmetry.space_group_name_H-M   'P 1'
#
loop_
_entity.id
_entity.type
_entity.pdbx_description
1 polymer ?
#
loop_
_entity_poly.entity_id
_entity_poly.type
_entity_poly.pdbx_seq_one_letter_code
_entity_poly.pdbx_strand_id
1 'polypeptide(L)' 'MSITTDSTPDSSPVTIMVGYMADQAALSGVLRALYDQRIPLLSVENLDETINH' A
#
# COMPACT_ATOMS: atom_id res chain seq x y z
N MET A 1 2.08 -10.83 2.77
CA MET A 1 1.88 -9.45 3.27
C MET A 1 3.01 -9.14 4.23
N SER A 2 3.71 -8.04 4.00
CA SER A 2 4.72 -7.49 4.89
C SER A 2 4.39 -6.02 5.15
N ILE A 3 4.64 -5.56 6.37
CA ILE A 3 4.50 -4.15 6.75
C ILE A 3 5.89 -3.66 7.11
N THR A 4 6.34 -2.62 6.45
CA THR A 4 7.61 -1.94 6.71
C THR A 4 7.35 -0.48 7.01
N THR A 5 8.30 0.15 7.70
CA THR A 5 8.28 1.60 7.92
C THR A 5 9.46 2.18 7.17
N ASP A 6 9.21 3.19 6.35
CA ASP A 6 10.27 4.01 5.78
C ASP A 6 10.36 5.30 6.59
N SER A 7 11.53 5.53 7.16
CA SER A 7 11.84 6.68 8.01
C SER A 7 13.18 7.23 7.56
N THR A 8 13.16 7.96 6.45
CA THR A 8 14.32 8.74 6.01
C THR A 8 14.47 9.98 6.89
N PRO A 9 15.70 10.40 7.26
CA PRO A 9 15.94 11.44 8.26
C PRO A 9 15.29 12.80 7.95
N ASP A 10 15.05 13.09 6.67
CA ASP A 10 14.48 14.36 6.18
C ASP A 10 12.99 14.29 5.84
N SER A 11 12.32 13.13 6.03
CA SER A 11 10.91 12.97 5.70
C SER A 11 10.08 12.46 6.88
N SER A 12 8.78 12.70 6.82
CA SER A 12 7.85 12.14 7.81
C SER A 12 7.80 10.62 7.64
N PRO A 13 7.87 9.84 8.74
CA PRO A 13 7.85 8.39 8.65
C PRO A 13 6.55 7.92 8.00
N VAL A 14 6.67 7.01 7.02
CA VAL A 14 5.54 6.41 6.32
C VAL A 14 5.50 4.91 6.55
N THR A 15 4.30 4.35 6.62
CA THR A 15 4.08 2.91 6.70
C THR A 15 3.79 2.38 5.30
N ILE A 16 4.54 1.37 4.89
CA ILE A 16 4.42 0.71 3.59
C ILE A 16 3.89 -0.71 3.82
N MET A 17 2.81 -1.05 3.14
CA MET A 17 2.25 -2.41 3.13
C MET A 17 2.48 -3.02 1.76
N VAL A 18 3.20 -4.15 1.71
CA VAL A 18 3.54 -4.84 0.48
C VAL A 18 3.01 -6.27 0.50
N GLY A 19 2.39 -6.70 -0.59
CA GLY A 19 2.11 -8.11 -0.83
C GLY A 19 1.20 -8.36 -2.01
N TYR A 20 1.03 -9.63 -2.32
CA TYR A 20 0.19 -10.09 -3.42
C TYR A 20 -1.28 -10.12 -3.02
N MET A 21 -2.13 -9.65 -3.92
CA MET A 21 -3.59 -9.71 -3.80
C MET A 21 -4.14 -10.65 -4.87
N ALA A 22 -5.06 -11.54 -4.47
CA ALA A 22 -5.59 -12.56 -5.39
C ALA A 22 -6.45 -11.95 -6.51
N ASP A 23 -7.19 -10.88 -6.20
CA ASP A 23 -8.08 -10.20 -7.12
C ASP A 23 -8.38 -8.76 -6.66
N GLN A 24 -9.21 -8.06 -7.44
CA GLN A 24 -9.65 -6.69 -7.15
C GLN A 24 -10.59 -6.57 -5.95
N ALA A 25 -11.32 -7.63 -5.57
CA ALA A 25 -12.18 -7.61 -4.39
C ALA A 25 -11.34 -7.64 -3.11
N ALA A 26 -10.25 -8.42 -3.11
CA ALA A 26 -9.29 -8.43 -2.01
C ALA A 26 -8.64 -7.03 -1.84
N LEU A 27 -8.24 -6.39 -2.94
CA LEU A 27 -7.73 -5.01 -2.92
C LEU A 27 -8.74 -4.01 -2.37
N SER A 28 -9.99 -4.06 -2.87
CA SER A 28 -11.07 -3.21 -2.38
C SER A 28 -11.31 -3.38 -0.87
N GLY A 29 -11.22 -4.61 -0.37
CA GLY A 29 -11.33 -4.91 1.06
C GLY A 29 -10.25 -4.22 1.89
N VAL A 30 -8.99 -4.27 1.45
CA VAL A 30 -7.87 -3.61 2.14
C VAL A 30 -8.03 -2.09 2.13
N LEU A 31 -8.33 -1.49 0.97
CA LEU A 31 -8.52 -0.04 0.85
C LEU A 31 -9.67 0.45 1.73
N ARG A 32 -10.77 -0.31 1.78
CA ARG A 32 -11.91 -0.01 2.66
C ARG A 32 -11.52 -0.09 4.13
N ALA A 33 -10.78 -1.11 4.54
CA ALA A 33 -10.36 -1.26 5.94
C ALA A 33 -9.47 -0.08 6.39
N LEU A 34 -8.54 0.38 5.53
CA LEU A 34 -7.71 1.55 5.81
C LEU A 34 -8.56 2.83 5.94
N TYR A 35 -9.55 2.99 5.05
CA TYR A 35 -10.48 4.11 5.11
C TYR A 35 -11.32 4.11 6.39
N ASP A 36 -11.87 2.96 6.77
CA ASP A 36 -12.69 2.80 7.98
C ASP A 36 -11.88 3.10 9.25
N GLN A 37 -10.58 2.78 9.25
CA GLN A 37 -9.65 3.10 10.32
C GLN A 37 -9.13 4.56 10.29
N ARG A 38 -9.58 5.37 9.33
CA ARG A 38 -9.11 6.75 9.12
C ARG A 38 -7.59 6.86 8.92
N ILE A 39 -6.96 5.81 8.37
CA ILE A 39 -5.54 5.83 8.04
C ILE A 39 -5.37 6.56 6.70
N PRO A 40 -4.58 7.64 6.63
CA PRO A 40 -4.30 8.34 5.38
C PRO A 40 -3.58 7.43 4.39
N LEU A 41 -4.10 7.34 3.17
CA LEU A 41 -3.47 6.61 2.08
C LEU A 41 -2.65 7.59 1.23
N LEU A 42 -1.33 7.43 1.23
CA LEU A 42 -0.41 8.32 0.51
C LEU A 42 -0.24 7.92 -0.95
N SER A 43 -0.06 6.62 -1.21
CA SER A 43 0.10 6.05 -2.54
C SER A 43 -0.30 4.58 -2.56
N VAL A 44 -0.63 4.08 -3.75
CA VAL A 44 -0.82 2.66 -4.05
C VAL A 44 -0.10 2.38 -5.35
N GLU A 45 0.72 1.33 -5.37
CA GLU A 45 1.51 0.95 -6.53
C GLU A 45 1.27 -0.54 -6.83
N ASN A 46 1.13 -0.87 -8.11
CA ASN A 46 1.08 -2.26 -8.56
C ASN A 46 2.50 -2.71 -8.94
N LEU A 47 3.09 -3.58 -8.13
CA LEU A 47 4.47 -4.03 -8.29
C LEU A 47 4.67 -5.04 -9.44
N ASP A 48 3.59 -5.65 -9.94
CA ASP A 48 3.63 -6.63 -11.03
C ASP A 48 3.35 -5.98 -12.40
N GLU A 49 3.02 -4.69 -12.44
CA GLU A 49 2.81 -3.98 -13.70
C GLU A 49 4.17 -3.70 -14.36
N THR A 50 4.69 -4.70 -15.08
CA THR A 50 5.81 -4.49 -15.99
C THR A 50 5.28 -3.67 -17.15
N ILE A 51 5.42 -2.34 -17.09
CA ILE A 51 5.22 -1.46 -18.23
C ILE A 51 6.32 -1.78 -19.24
N ASN A 52 6.10 -2.77 -20.09
CA ASN A 52 6.91 -2.99 -21.29
C ASN A 52 6.48 -1.91 -22.30
N HIS A 53 7.37 -0.95 -22.52
CA HIS A 53 7.21 0.14 -23.49
C HIS A 53 7.60 -0.29 -24.90
#